data_AF-A0A7W5Q8B8-F1
#
_entry.id   AF-A0A7W5Q8B8-F1
#
_cell.length_a   1.000
_cell.length_b   1.000
_cell.length_c   1.000
_cell.angle_alpha   90.00
_cell.angle_beta   90.00
_cell.angle_gamma   90.00
#
_symmetry.space_group_name_H-M   'P 1'
#
loop_
_entity.id
_entity.type
_entity.pdbx_description
1 polymer ?
#
loop_
_entity_poly.entity_id
_entity_poly.type
_entity_poly.pdbx_seq_one_letter_code
_entity_poly.pdbx_strand_id
1 'polypeptide(L)'
;MDIPEDLMVLVRAAQLSGGFCQEEAIASAIGRERARCRQAVEAWQMRLTAGEDLGRSLELLLAEIEASGGAMEQTPDDGDDAVLVALRRKLHDAARVADRKILAMPDYADTAREAAAIEAILQPGEDLADRILCLWPVTPEGYEAVRSALLWKRGEYIGSCLGENE
;
A
#
# COMPACT_ATOMS: atom_id res chain seq x y z
N MET A 1 -18.08 7.98 -56.80
CA MET A 1 -17.82 9.07 -55.84
C MET A 1 -16.40 8.84 -55.38
N ASP A 2 -15.45 9.59 -55.93
CA ASP A 2 -14.04 9.42 -55.58
C ASP A 2 -13.79 10.06 -54.21
N ILE A 3 -13.22 9.26 -53.30
CA ILE A 3 -12.84 9.75 -51.98
C ILE A 3 -11.64 10.68 -52.18
N PRO A 4 -11.69 11.92 -51.67
CA PRO A 4 -10.58 12.85 -51.69
C PRO A 4 -9.28 12.21 -51.14
N GLU A 5 -8.15 12.42 -51.84
CA GLU A 5 -6.85 11.79 -51.54
C GLU A 5 -6.34 12.12 -50.12
N ASP A 6 -6.73 13.26 -49.57
CA ASP A 6 -6.47 13.69 -48.20
C ASP A 6 -7.24 12.87 -47.15
N LEU A 7 -8.41 12.36 -47.50
CA LEU A 7 -9.21 11.47 -46.64
C LEU A 7 -8.78 10.00 -46.75
N MET A 8 -8.06 9.61 -47.82
CA MET A 8 -7.50 8.26 -47.97
C MET A 8 -6.49 7.90 -46.87
N VAL A 9 -5.78 8.88 -46.32
CA VAL A 9 -4.84 8.67 -45.20
C VAL A 9 -5.60 8.31 -43.93
N LEU A 10 -6.74 8.96 -43.66
CA LEU A 10 -7.59 8.68 -42.51
C LEU A 10 -8.33 7.34 -42.67
N VAL A 11 -8.77 7.01 -43.88
CA VAL A 11 -9.36 5.70 -44.19
C VAL A 11 -8.33 4.57 -44.04
N ARG A 12 -7.08 4.77 -44.50
CA ARG A 12 -5.99 3.80 -44.27
C ARG A 12 -5.64 3.69 -42.79
N ALA A 13 -5.58 4.80 -42.04
CA ALA A 13 -5.34 4.76 -40.61
C ALA A 13 -6.46 4.00 -39.87
N ALA A 14 -7.71 4.23 -40.24
CA ALA A 14 -8.87 3.52 -39.70
C ALA A 14 -8.89 2.03 -40.07
N GLN A 15 -8.46 1.67 -41.28
CA GLN A 15 -8.32 0.28 -41.72
C GLN A 15 -7.15 -0.44 -41.04
N LEU A 16 -6.05 0.27 -40.77
CA LEU A 16 -4.91 -0.24 -39.99
C LEU A 16 -5.25 -0.38 -38.50
N SER A 17 -6.10 0.50 -37.95
CA SER A 17 -6.60 0.38 -36.57
C SER A 17 -7.75 -0.62 -36.42
N GLY A 18 -8.48 -0.91 -37.48
CA GLY A 18 -9.60 -1.87 -37.50
C GLY A 18 -9.19 -3.34 -37.33
N GLY A 19 -7.87 -3.62 -37.30
CA GLY A 19 -7.31 -4.94 -37.02
C GLY A 19 -6.53 -5.05 -35.70
N PHE A 20 -6.36 -3.95 -34.95
CA PHE A 20 -5.73 -4.01 -33.63
C PHE A 20 -6.82 -4.18 -32.58
N CYS A 21 -6.98 -5.41 -32.10
CA CYS A 21 -7.86 -5.69 -30.97
C CYS A 21 -7.38 -4.82 -29.81
N GLN A 22 -8.15 -3.79 -29.46
CA GLN A 22 -7.79 -2.83 -28.41
C GLN A 22 -7.41 -3.53 -27.10
N GLU A 23 -7.99 -4.72 -26.87
CA GLU A 23 -7.65 -5.65 -25.79
C GLU A 23 -6.21 -6.17 -25.85
N GLU A 24 -5.67 -6.52 -27.01
CA GLU A 24 -4.28 -6.97 -27.16
C GLU A 24 -3.29 -5.82 -26.89
N ALA A 25 -3.62 -4.60 -27.33
CA ALA A 25 -2.80 -3.43 -27.06
C ALA A 25 -2.76 -3.10 -25.55
N ILE A 26 -3.91 -3.20 -24.88
CA ILE A 26 -4.03 -3.01 -23.42
C ILE A 26 -3.29 -4.12 -22.67
N ALA A 27 -3.49 -5.40 -23.04
CA ALA A 27 -2.81 -6.54 -22.43
C ALA A 27 -1.29 -6.44 -22.58
N SER A 28 -0.83 -6.01 -23.75
CA SER A 28 0.60 -5.79 -24.03
C SER A 28 1.18 -4.63 -23.22
N ALA A 29 0.43 -3.55 -23.02
CA ALA A 29 0.83 -2.43 -22.16
C ALA A 29 0.92 -2.84 -20.67
N ILE A 30 -0.07 -3.59 -20.18
CA ILE A 30 -0.06 -4.15 -18.82
C ILE A 30 1.13 -5.11 -18.63
N GLY A 31 1.42 -5.95 -19.63
CA GLY A 31 2.57 -6.85 -19.62
C GLY A 31 3.91 -6.11 -19.47
N ARG A 32 4.09 -5.02 -20.24
CA ARG A 32 5.29 -4.16 -20.14
C ARG A 32 5.43 -3.48 -18.78
N GLU A 33 4.32 -3.04 -18.20
CA GLU A 33 4.35 -2.40 -16.88
C GLU A 33 4.70 -3.40 -15.77
N ARG A 34 4.11 -4.59 -15.79
CA ARG A 34 4.44 -5.66 -14.85
C ARG A 34 5.91 -6.08 -14.92
N ALA A 35 6.49 -6.11 -16.13
CA ALA A 35 7.91 -6.40 -16.31
C ALA A 35 8.81 -5.30 -15.70
N ARG A 36 8.46 -4.02 -15.91
CA ARG A 36 9.18 -2.88 -15.31
C ARG A 36 9.12 -2.90 -13.79
N CYS A 37 7.96 -3.13 -13.20
CA CYS A 37 7.82 -3.23 -11.74
C CYS A 37 8.65 -4.37 -11.16
N ARG A 38 8.67 -5.54 -11.82
CA ARG A 38 9.47 -6.68 -11.37
C ARG A 38 10.96 -6.38 -11.37
N GLN A 39 11.47 -5.76 -12.44
CA GLN A 39 12.87 -5.34 -12.51
C GLN A 39 13.23 -4.28 -11.47
N ALA A 40 12.32 -3.34 -11.17
CA ALA A 40 12.55 -2.35 -10.13
C ALA A 40 12.61 -2.97 -8.72
N VAL A 41 11.75 -3.95 -8.44
CA VAL A 41 11.76 -4.71 -7.17
C VAL A 41 13.03 -5.55 -7.05
N GLU A 42 13.43 -6.26 -8.12
CA GLU A 42 14.68 -7.04 -8.14
C GLU A 42 15.91 -6.15 -7.98
N ALA A 43 15.94 -4.97 -8.61
CA ALA A 43 17.01 -3.99 -8.44
C ALA A 43 17.05 -3.42 -7.02
N TRP A 44 15.90 -3.17 -6.40
CA TRP A 44 15.81 -2.74 -5.01
C TRP A 44 16.27 -3.85 -4.05
N GLN A 45 15.85 -5.10 -4.27
CA GLN A 45 16.30 -6.26 -3.51
C GLN A 45 17.81 -6.48 -3.65
N MET A 46 18.37 -6.38 -4.85
CA MET A 46 19.81 -6.46 -5.11
C MET A 46 20.58 -5.35 -4.40
N ARG A 47 20.01 -4.15 -4.30
CA ARG A 47 20.61 -3.04 -3.54
C ARG A 47 20.56 -3.26 -2.03
N LEU A 48 19.54 -3.95 -1.53
CA LEU A 48 19.45 -4.35 -0.13
C LEU A 48 20.43 -5.47 0.21
N THR A 49 20.57 -6.48 -0.66
CA THR A 49 21.51 -7.60 -0.46
C THR A 49 22.95 -7.22 -0.73
N ALA A 50 23.22 -6.26 -1.62
CA ALA A 50 24.53 -5.62 -1.77
C ALA A 50 24.85 -4.62 -0.63
N GLY A 51 23.95 -4.48 0.35
CA GLY A 51 24.12 -3.69 1.57
C GLY A 51 25.06 -4.34 2.59
N GLU A 52 26.25 -4.78 2.17
CA GLU A 52 27.34 -5.16 3.08
C GLU A 52 27.90 -3.96 3.89
N ASP A 53 27.44 -2.74 3.62
CA ASP A 53 27.93 -1.52 4.28
C ASP A 53 26.96 -0.93 5.32
N LEU A 54 25.68 -1.32 5.31
CA LEU A 54 24.71 -0.83 6.29
C LEU A 54 24.90 -1.47 7.67
N GLY A 55 25.20 -2.78 7.72
CA GLY A 55 25.52 -3.47 8.97
C GLY A 55 26.78 -2.91 9.63
N ARG A 56 27.83 -2.67 8.82
CA ARG A 56 29.10 -2.11 9.29
C ARG A 56 28.99 -0.64 9.70
N SER A 57 28.20 0.14 8.97
CA SER A 57 27.89 1.53 9.33
C SER A 57 27.03 1.64 10.59
N LEU A 58 26.11 0.70 10.82
CA LEU A 58 25.34 0.60 12.06
C LEU A 58 26.21 0.21 13.25
N GLU A 59 27.12 -0.76 13.08
CA GLU A 59 28.08 -1.14 14.13
C GLU A 59 29.03 0.00 14.48
N LEU A 60 29.51 0.77 13.49
CA LEU A 60 30.34 1.95 13.72
C LEU A 60 29.57 3.07 14.43
N LEU A 61 28.32 3.34 14.03
CA LEU A 61 27.45 4.32 14.70
C LEU A 61 27.14 3.90 16.15
N LEU A 62 26.88 2.61 16.40
CA LEU A 62 26.66 2.09 17.74
C LEU A 62 27.92 2.23 18.61
N ALA A 63 29.08 1.89 18.08
CA ALA A 63 30.36 2.08 18.78
C ALA A 63 30.66 3.57 19.05
N GLU A 64 30.29 4.47 18.15
CA GLU A 64 30.46 5.91 18.30
C GLU A 64 29.48 6.50 19.33
N ILE A 65 28.24 5.99 19.40
CA ILE A 65 27.25 6.34 20.44
C ILE A 65 27.70 5.83 21.82
N GLU A 66 28.23 4.60 21.91
CA GLU A 66 28.76 4.03 23.15
C GLU A 66 30.03 4.78 23.62
N ALA A 67 30.92 5.16 22.69
CA ALA A 67 32.10 5.97 22.99
C ALA A 67 31.76 7.42 23.36
N SER A 68 30.64 7.94 22.85
CA SER A 68 30.12 9.28 23.17
C SER A 68 29.24 9.30 24.43
N GLY A 69 29.24 8.21 25.22
CA GLY A 69 28.53 8.07 26.49
C GLY A 69 28.93 9.11 27.54
N GLY A 70 28.39 10.32 27.38
CA GLY A 70 28.54 11.46 28.28
C GLY A 70 27.25 12.28 28.26
N ALA A 71 26.27 11.83 29.05
CA ALA A 71 25.09 12.56 29.48
C ALA A 71 24.21 13.16 28.36
N MET A 72 23.35 12.32 27.78
CA MET A 72 22.04 12.82 27.35
C MET A 72 20.97 11.79 27.73
N GLU A 73 20.55 11.87 28.98
CA GLU A 73 19.27 11.36 29.43
C GLU A 73 18.18 12.24 28.79
N GLN A 74 17.91 12.01 27.50
CA GLN A 74 16.69 12.45 26.86
C GLN A 74 15.73 11.28 26.92
N THR A 75 14.76 11.38 27.83
CA THR A 75 13.55 10.57 27.73
C THR A 75 12.93 10.85 26.36
N PRO A 76 12.72 9.83 25.51
CA PRO A 76 12.01 10.04 24.26
C PRO A 76 10.63 10.61 24.59
N ASP A 77 10.21 11.64 23.87
CA ASP A 77 8.86 12.19 23.97
C ASP A 77 7.86 11.12 23.48
N ASP A 78 7.39 10.29 24.41
CA ASP A 78 6.45 9.16 24.24
C ASP A 78 5.02 9.61 23.84
N GLY A 79 4.85 10.90 23.51
CA GLY A 79 3.56 11.50 23.17
C GLY A 79 2.92 10.89 21.92
N ASP A 80 3.71 10.72 20.85
CA ASP A 80 3.22 10.16 19.58
C ASP A 80 2.94 8.65 19.70
N ASP A 81 3.73 7.92 20.48
CA ASP A 81 3.56 6.48 20.64
C ASP A 81 2.31 6.12 21.45
N ALA A 82 1.99 6.86 22.51
CA ALA A 82 0.72 6.72 23.21
C ALA A 82 -0.48 6.94 22.27
N VAL A 83 -0.39 7.92 21.37
CA VAL A 83 -1.42 8.21 20.36
C VAL A 83 -1.48 7.08 19.32
N LEU A 84 -0.35 6.59 18.84
CA LEU A 84 -0.23 5.46 17.91
C LEU A 84 -0.88 4.20 18.47
N VAL A 85 -0.58 3.84 19.73
CA VAL A 85 -1.19 2.70 20.42
C VAL A 85 -2.71 2.86 20.54
N ALA A 86 -3.18 4.05 20.88
CA ALA A 86 -4.61 4.34 20.96
C ALA A 86 -5.31 4.25 19.59
N LEU A 87 -4.70 4.78 18.54
CA LEU A 87 -5.23 4.71 17.18
C LEU A 87 -5.22 3.28 16.65
N ARG A 88 -4.19 2.49 16.94
CA ARG A 88 -4.14 1.06 16.58
C ARG A 88 -5.30 0.27 17.17
N ARG A 89 -5.64 0.51 18.44
CA ARG A 89 -6.81 -0.13 19.08
C ARG A 89 -8.10 0.22 18.36
N LYS A 90 -8.28 1.50 18.01
CA LYS A 90 -9.43 1.96 17.21
C LYS A 90 -9.47 1.34 15.82
N LEU A 91 -8.32 1.19 15.16
CA LEU A 91 -8.21 0.54 13.86
C LEU A 91 -8.63 -0.93 13.95
N HIS A 92 -8.22 -1.62 15.02
CA HIS A 92 -8.64 -2.99 15.28
C HIS A 92 -10.16 -3.11 15.53
N ASP A 93 -10.74 -2.21 16.32
CA ASP A 93 -12.19 -2.16 16.53
C ASP A 93 -12.95 -1.88 15.22
N ALA A 94 -12.44 -0.97 14.38
CA ALA A 94 -12.99 -0.67 13.06
C ALA A 94 -12.94 -1.90 12.14
N ALA A 95 -11.84 -2.67 12.18
CA ALA A 95 -11.71 -3.91 11.43
C ALA A 95 -12.76 -4.95 11.83
N ARG A 96 -13.03 -5.13 13.13
CA ARG A 96 -14.07 -6.05 13.62
C ARG A 96 -15.48 -5.60 13.25
N VAL A 97 -15.71 -4.29 13.14
CA VAL A 97 -16.99 -3.76 12.64
C VAL A 97 -17.11 -3.97 11.14
N ALA A 98 -16.04 -3.72 10.40
CA ALA A 98 -16.01 -3.91 8.94
C ALA A 98 -16.25 -5.37 8.56
N ASP A 99 -15.55 -6.31 9.20
CA ASP A 99 -15.71 -7.75 8.99
C ASP A 99 -17.17 -8.19 9.20
N ARG A 100 -17.78 -7.84 10.34
CA ARG A 100 -19.19 -8.15 10.62
C ARG A 100 -20.15 -7.52 9.61
N LYS A 101 -19.87 -6.30 9.16
CA LYS A 101 -20.73 -5.62 8.18
C LYS A 101 -20.61 -6.25 6.80
N ILE A 102 -19.39 -6.61 6.37
CA ILE A 102 -19.13 -7.31 5.11
C ILE A 102 -19.84 -8.67 5.10
N LEU A 103 -19.73 -9.45 6.18
CA LEU A 103 -20.43 -10.74 6.33
C LEU A 103 -21.95 -10.61 6.34
N ALA A 104 -22.47 -9.46 6.79
CA ALA A 104 -23.90 -9.16 6.80
C ALA A 104 -24.38 -8.40 5.55
N MET A 105 -23.52 -8.20 4.54
CA MET A 105 -23.92 -7.51 3.33
C MET A 105 -24.98 -8.31 2.56
N PRO A 106 -26.01 -7.64 2.02
CA PRO A 106 -26.96 -8.29 1.13
C PRO A 106 -26.28 -8.68 -0.19
N ASP A 107 -26.85 -9.65 -0.91
CA ASP A 107 -26.42 -9.95 -2.26
C ASP A 107 -26.76 -8.77 -3.18
N TYR A 108 -25.73 -8.14 -3.75
CA TYR A 108 -25.89 -7.05 -4.71
C TYR A 108 -25.98 -7.61 -6.13
N ALA A 109 -26.96 -7.15 -6.90
CA ALA A 109 -27.06 -7.46 -8.33
C ALA A 109 -26.14 -6.57 -9.19
N ASP A 110 -25.61 -5.49 -8.61
CA ASP A 110 -24.80 -4.48 -9.29
C ASP A 110 -23.47 -4.30 -8.55
N THR A 111 -22.38 -4.64 -9.24
CA THR A 111 -21.00 -4.56 -8.74
C THR A 111 -20.61 -3.15 -8.32
N ALA A 112 -21.14 -2.10 -8.96
CA ALA A 112 -20.82 -0.72 -8.58
C ALA A 112 -21.41 -0.36 -7.20
N ARG A 113 -22.62 -0.85 -6.91
CA ARG A 113 -23.29 -0.62 -5.62
C ARG A 113 -22.65 -1.45 -4.50
N GLU A 114 -22.24 -2.67 -4.82
CA GLU A 114 -21.47 -3.51 -3.92
C GLU A 114 -20.14 -2.84 -3.53
N ALA A 115 -19.37 -2.39 -4.52
CA ALA A 115 -18.10 -1.71 -4.28
C ALA A 115 -18.25 -0.45 -3.41
N ALA A 116 -19.26 0.39 -3.69
CA ALA A 116 -19.53 1.59 -2.89
C ALA A 116 -19.94 1.26 -1.45
N ALA A 117 -20.67 0.15 -1.25
CA ALA A 117 -21.02 -0.32 0.09
C ALA A 117 -19.79 -0.82 0.86
N ILE A 118 -18.89 -1.57 0.21
CA ILE A 118 -17.62 -2.02 0.80
C ILE A 118 -16.76 -0.81 1.17
N GLU A 119 -16.59 0.15 0.25
CA GLU A 119 -15.84 1.38 0.50
C GLU A 119 -16.38 2.13 1.72
N ALA A 120 -17.71 2.33 1.80
CA ALA A 120 -18.34 2.97 2.96
C ALA A 120 -18.13 2.20 4.28
N ILE A 121 -18.05 0.86 4.22
CA ILE A 121 -17.75 0.02 5.39
C ILE A 121 -16.29 0.19 5.83
N LEU A 122 -15.35 0.30 4.89
CA LEU A 122 -13.92 0.38 5.15
C LEU A 122 -13.44 1.81 5.48
N GLN A 123 -14.15 2.85 5.03
CA GLN A 123 -13.75 4.25 5.19
C GLN A 123 -13.33 4.65 6.62
N PRO A 124 -14.01 4.24 7.70
CA PRO A 124 -13.57 4.59 9.05
C PRO A 124 -12.19 4.04 9.42
N GLY A 125 -11.83 2.86 8.90
CA GLY A 125 -10.49 2.30 9.07
C GLY A 125 -9.45 3.00 8.19
N GLU A 126 -9.85 3.44 6.98
CA GLU A 126 -9.00 4.25 6.10
C GLU A 126 -8.56 5.55 6.78
N ASP A 127 -9.51 6.27 7.39
CA ASP A 127 -9.26 7.53 8.10
C ASP A 127 -8.31 7.32 9.30
N LEU A 128 -8.44 6.19 10.01
CA LEU A 128 -7.56 5.84 11.13
C LEU A 128 -6.17 5.46 10.66
N ALA A 129 -6.06 4.69 9.58
CA ALA A 129 -4.79 4.32 8.98
C ALA A 129 -4.01 5.56 8.49
N ASP A 130 -4.68 6.51 7.83
CA ASP A 130 -4.05 7.76 7.40
C ASP A 130 -3.49 8.56 8.58
N ARG A 131 -4.26 8.65 9.68
CA ARG A 131 -3.81 9.34 10.90
C ARG A 131 -2.60 8.66 11.54
N ILE A 132 -2.56 7.34 11.57
CA ILE A 132 -1.42 6.58 12.10
C ILE A 132 -0.17 6.84 11.25
N LEU A 133 -0.30 6.85 9.93
CA LEU A 133 0.83 7.04 8.99
C LEU A 133 1.40 8.47 9.00
N CYS A 134 0.72 9.44 9.61
CA CYS A 134 1.23 10.79 9.81
C CYS A 134 2.03 10.98 11.11
N LEU A 135 2.14 9.96 11.97
CA LEU A 135 2.83 10.03 13.25
C LEU A 135 4.19 9.30 13.19
N TRP A 136 5.11 9.70 14.06
CA TRP A 136 6.46 9.14 14.09
C TRP A 136 6.63 8.14 15.24
N PRO A 137 6.79 6.83 14.96
CA PRO A 137 7.01 5.84 16.02
C PRO A 137 8.44 5.90 16.56
N VAL A 138 8.61 5.77 17.88
CA VAL A 138 9.94 5.61 18.51
C VAL A 138 10.05 4.35 19.37
N THR A 139 8.93 3.70 19.69
CA THR A 139 8.82 2.44 20.42
C THR A 139 8.38 1.29 19.52
N PRO A 140 8.70 0.02 19.89
CA PRO A 140 8.20 -1.16 19.18
C PRO A 140 6.68 -1.16 18.99
N GLU A 141 5.93 -0.73 19.99
CA GLU A 141 4.47 -0.65 19.97
C GLU A 141 3.96 0.40 18.97
N GLY A 142 4.66 1.53 18.83
CA GLY A 142 4.42 2.52 17.78
C GLY A 142 4.68 1.96 16.38
N TYR A 143 5.80 1.26 16.18
CA TYR A 143 6.11 0.60 14.90
C TYR A 143 5.05 -0.47 14.54
N GLU A 144 4.53 -1.19 15.53
CA GLU A 144 3.43 -2.13 15.36
C GLU A 144 2.11 -1.45 14.94
N ALA A 145 1.83 -0.24 15.44
CA ALA A 145 0.69 0.55 15.00
C ALA A 145 0.82 0.96 13.53
N VAL A 146 1.99 1.45 13.12
CA VAL A 146 2.28 1.80 11.73
C VAL A 146 2.18 0.58 10.82
N ARG A 147 2.74 -0.57 11.23
CA ARG A 147 2.60 -1.83 10.49
C ARG A 147 1.13 -2.23 10.31
N SER A 148 0.32 -2.08 11.35
CA SER A 148 -1.13 -2.35 11.31
C SER A 148 -1.85 -1.46 10.29
N ALA A 149 -1.53 -0.16 10.26
CA ALA A 149 -2.09 0.76 9.27
C ALA A 149 -1.65 0.43 7.83
N LEU A 150 -0.39 0.02 7.63
CA LEU A 150 0.09 -0.41 6.31
C LEU A 150 -0.62 -1.67 5.81
N LEU A 151 -0.83 -2.65 6.68
CA LEU A 151 -1.61 -3.84 6.37
C LEU A 151 -3.06 -3.49 6.02
N TRP A 152 -3.64 -2.49 6.69
CA TRP A 152 -4.99 -2.00 6.38
C TRP A 152 -5.05 -1.43 4.97
N LYS A 153 -4.14 -0.52 4.60
CA LYS A 153 -4.07 0.09 3.25
C LYS A 153 -3.85 -0.92 2.12
N ARG A 154 -3.30 -2.10 2.43
CA ARG A 154 -3.13 -3.21 1.47
C ARG A 154 -4.35 -4.12 1.35
N GLY A 155 -5.36 -3.95 2.21
CA GLY A 155 -6.50 -4.86 2.30
C GLY A 155 -6.18 -6.20 2.97
N GLU A 156 -5.01 -6.33 3.59
CA GLU A 156 -4.53 -7.58 4.20
C GLU A 156 -4.89 -7.67 5.70
N TYR A 157 -5.23 -6.55 6.33
CA TYR A 157 -5.39 -6.48 7.79
C TYR A 157 -6.50 -7.37 8.36
N ILE A 158 -7.69 -7.39 7.73
CA ILE A 158 -8.81 -8.20 8.25
C ILE A 158 -8.47 -9.69 8.14
N GLY A 159 -7.98 -10.14 6.98
CA GLY A 159 -7.60 -11.55 6.76
C GLY A 159 -6.42 -12.00 7.62
N SER A 160 -5.38 -11.16 7.77
CA SER A 160 -4.15 -11.54 8.48
C SER A 160 -4.17 -11.28 9.99
N CYS A 161 -4.97 -10.34 10.48
CA CYS A 161 -4.99 -9.97 11.90
C CYS A 161 -6.29 -10.36 12.64
N LEU A 162 -7.36 -10.68 11.92
CA LEU A 162 -8.58 -11.26 12.51
C LEU A 162 -8.79 -12.73 12.13
N GLY A 163 -8.08 -13.23 11.11
CA GLY A 163 -8.22 -14.60 10.59
C GLY A 163 -7.59 -15.72 11.42
N GLU A 164 -7.04 -15.45 12.60
CA GLU A 164 -6.59 -16.48 13.54
C GLU A 164 -7.27 -16.28 14.90
N ASN A 165 -8.54 -16.68 15.02
CA ASN A 165 -9.19 -17.09 16.27
C ASN A 165 -10.52 -17.80 15.92
N GLU A 166 -10.40 -19.04 15.43
CA GLU A 166 -11.37 -20.10 15.72
C GLU A 166 -10.65 -21.20 16.51
#